data_AF-A0ABC9ZJ02-F1
#
_entry.id   AF-A0ABC9ZJ02-F1
#
_cell.length_a   1.000
_cell.length_b   1.000
_cell.length_c   1.000
_cell.angle_alpha   90.00
_cell.angle_beta   90.00
_cell.angle_gamma   90.00
#
_symmetry.space_group_name_H-M   'P 1'
#
loop_
_entity.id
_entity.type
_entity.pdbx_description
1 polymer ?
#
loop_
_entity_poly.entity_id
_entity_poly.type
_entity_poly.pdbx_seq_one_letter_code
_entity_poly.pdbx_strand_id
1 'polypeptide(L)'
;MHKNTAGSSTNNNYDLLIIPQTKDVIPASHLTPIQARNATQSWADYGNNSNHTFEQTWRVTVAHLTPNGLHATTTLTIPQSLPQTV
;
A
#
# COMPACT_ATOMS: atom_id res chain seq x y z
N MET A 1 -0.74 16.78 20.25
CA MET A 1 0.00 16.25 19.08
C MET A 1 0.02 14.73 19.18
N HIS A 2 -0.80 14.04 18.40
CA HIS A 2 -0.74 12.57 18.34
C HIS A 2 0.39 12.18 17.37
N LYS A 3 1.32 11.35 17.85
CA LYS A 3 2.42 10.80 17.05
C LYS A 3 1.87 9.67 16.18
N ASN A 4 1.81 9.88 14.87
CA ASN A 4 1.54 8.81 13.91
C ASN A 4 2.82 7.98 13.76
N THR A 5 2.95 6.92 14.55
CA THR A 5 4.10 6.01 14.49
C THR A 5 3.74 4.84 13.57
N ALA A 6 4.16 4.91 12.31
CA ALA A 6 4.06 3.79 11.39
C ALA A 6 5.01 2.66 11.86
N GLY A 7 4.48 1.46 12.04
CA GLY A 7 5.26 0.28 12.44
C GLY A 7 6.28 -0.10 11.36
N SER A 8 7.56 -0.07 11.71
CA SER A 8 8.66 -0.51 10.84
C SER A 8 8.78 -2.02 10.86
N SER A 9 8.79 -2.65 9.68
CA SER A 9 8.98 -4.09 9.56
C SER A 9 9.90 -4.41 8.38
N THR A 10 11.18 -4.60 8.68
CA THR A 10 12.21 -5.04 7.75
C THR A 10 12.02 -6.53 7.46
N ASN A 11 11.77 -6.85 6.17
CA ASN A 11 11.76 -8.17 5.52
C ASN A 11 10.37 -8.86 5.41
N ASN A 12 9.89 -8.99 4.16
CA ASN A 12 8.68 -9.69 3.69
C ASN A 12 7.29 -9.12 4.10
N ASN A 13 7.23 -7.88 4.57
CA ASN A 13 6.07 -7.26 5.24
C ASN A 13 5.34 -6.17 4.42
N TYR A 14 5.30 -6.26 3.09
CA TYR A 14 4.55 -5.26 2.31
C TYR A 14 3.07 -5.59 2.37
N ASP A 15 2.21 -4.58 2.29
CA ASP A 15 0.78 -4.79 2.20
C ASP A 15 0.33 -4.96 0.74
N LEU A 16 1.01 -4.25 -0.17
CA LEU A 16 0.78 -4.34 -1.61
C LEU A 16 2.09 -4.40 -2.41
N LEU A 17 2.06 -5.16 -3.50
CA LEU A 17 2.99 -5.11 -4.61
C LEU A 17 2.27 -4.56 -5.85
N ILE A 18 2.85 -3.53 -6.47
CA ILE A 18 2.34 -2.90 -7.69
C ILE A 18 3.29 -3.18 -8.84
N ILE A 19 2.76 -3.68 -9.95
CA ILE A 19 3.50 -3.87 -11.21
C ILE A 19 2.83 -3.01 -12.28
N PRO A 20 3.28 -1.76 -12.49
CA PRO A 20 2.56 -0.80 -13.35
C PRO A 20 2.38 -1.26 -14.80
N GLN A 21 3.37 -1.97 -15.36
CA GLN A 21 3.38 -2.43 -16.75
C GLN A 21 2.24 -3.40 -17.05
N THR A 22 1.86 -4.24 -16.09
CA THR A 22 0.78 -5.23 -16.21
C THR A 22 -0.51 -4.76 -15.54
N LYS A 23 -0.48 -3.62 -14.83
CA LYS A 23 -1.57 -3.09 -14.00
C LYS A 23 -1.94 -4.01 -12.83
N ASP A 24 -1.02 -4.88 -12.41
CA ASP A 24 -1.26 -5.77 -11.29
C ASP A 24 -1.13 -5.01 -9.96
N VAL A 25 -2.11 -5.24 -9.08
CA VAL A 25 -2.11 -4.84 -7.67
C VAL A 25 -2.27 -6.12 -6.86
N ILE A 26 -1.20 -6.53 -6.21
CA ILE A 26 -1.09 -7.84 -5.58
C ILE A 26 -1.01 -7.63 -4.06
N PRO A 27 -2.07 -7.94 -3.31
CA PRO A 27 -2.02 -7.93 -1.85
C PRO A 27 -1.07 -8.99 -1.32
N ALA A 28 -0.42 -8.70 -0.20
CA ALA A 28 0.41 -9.72 0.45
C ALA A 28 -0.44 -10.86 1.02
N SER A 29 0.13 -12.06 1.00
CA SER A 29 -0.56 -13.31 1.38
C SER A 29 -0.98 -13.38 2.85
N HIS A 30 -0.40 -12.55 3.72
CA HIS A 30 -0.75 -12.50 5.13
C HIS A 30 -1.97 -11.61 5.42
N LEU A 31 -2.45 -10.82 4.44
CA LEU A 31 -3.62 -9.98 4.61
C LEU A 31 -4.90 -10.81 4.56
N THR A 32 -5.81 -10.52 5.49
CA THR A 32 -7.20 -10.99 5.37
C THR A 32 -7.87 -10.37 4.15
N PRO A 33 -8.96 -10.96 3.62
CA PRO A 33 -9.66 -10.40 2.46
C PRO A 33 -10.12 -8.94 2.64
N ILE A 34 -10.51 -8.57 3.87
CA ILE A 34 -10.91 -7.20 4.21
C ILE A 34 -9.71 -6.25 4.16
N GLN A 35 -8.58 -6.63 4.76
CA GLN A 35 -7.36 -5.83 4.72
C GLN A 35 -6.83 -5.67 3.29
N ALA A 36 -6.83 -6.73 2.50
CA ALA A 36 -6.44 -6.69 1.09
C ALA A 36 -7.30 -5.70 0.28
N ARG A 37 -8.63 -5.72 0.49
CA ARG A 37 -9.54 -4.75 -0.13
C ARG A 37 -9.22 -3.32 0.33
N ASN A 38 -9.05 -3.10 1.63
CA ASN A 38 -8.79 -1.76 2.18
C ASN A 38 -7.45 -1.19 1.72
N ALA A 39 -6.40 -2.01 1.65
CA ALA A 39 -5.09 -1.62 1.14
C ALA A 39 -5.21 -1.23 -0.35
N THR A 40 -5.87 -2.06 -1.16
CA THR A 40 -6.09 -1.79 -2.59
C THR A 40 -6.87 -0.49 -2.81
N GLN A 41 -7.93 -0.26 -2.02
CA GLN A 41 -8.69 0.99 -2.08
C GLN A 41 -7.85 2.20 -1.66
N SER A 42 -7.07 2.07 -0.58
CA SER A 42 -6.20 3.15 -0.12
C SER A 42 -5.16 3.52 -1.19
N TRP A 43 -4.63 2.54 -1.92
CA TRP A 43 -3.76 2.79 -3.08
C TRP A 43 -4.48 3.51 -4.23
N ALA A 44 -5.72 3.12 -4.55
CA ALA A 44 -6.50 3.79 -5.59
C ALA A 44 -6.83 5.26 -5.26
N ASP A 45 -7.05 5.54 -3.97
CA ASP A 45 -7.34 6.88 -3.46
C ASP A 45 -6.07 7.75 -3.32
N TYR A 46 -4.91 7.11 -3.18
CA TYR A 46 -3.65 7.79 -2.87
C TYR A 46 -3.26 8.78 -3.97
N GLY A 47 -3.13 10.06 -3.60
CA GLY A 47 -2.82 11.16 -4.54
C GLY A 47 -4.04 11.77 -5.23
N ASN A 48 -5.22 11.16 -5.14
CA ASN A 48 -6.48 11.70 -5.66
C ASN A 48 -7.30 12.42 -4.59
N ASN A 49 -7.08 12.08 -3.32
CA ASN A 49 -7.77 12.66 -2.18
C ASN A 49 -6.76 13.38 -1.25
N SER A 50 -7.09 14.60 -0.83
CA SER A 50 -6.19 15.49 -0.06
C SER A 50 -6.44 15.47 1.46
N ASN A 51 -7.50 14.82 1.93
CA ASN A 51 -7.89 14.76 3.34
C ASN A 51 -7.88 13.32 3.86
N HIS A 52 -6.73 12.89 4.37
CA HIS A 52 -6.63 11.61 5.07
C HIS A 52 -6.20 11.86 6.52
N THR A 53 -7.17 12.03 7.40
CA THR A 53 -6.97 11.59 8.78
C THR A 53 -6.81 10.07 8.71
N PHE A 54 -5.72 9.51 9.24
CA PHE A 54 -5.45 8.08 9.18
C PHE A 54 -4.99 7.56 10.54
N GLU A 55 -5.45 6.36 10.91
CA GLU A 55 -5.00 5.67 12.11
C GLU A 55 -3.85 4.71 11.81
N GLN A 56 -3.74 4.24 10.56
CA GLN A 56 -2.76 3.24 10.12
C GLN A 56 -2.22 3.60 8.73
N THR A 57 -1.12 2.96 8.35
CA THR A 57 -0.47 3.15 7.05
C THR A 57 -0.21 1.82 6.40
N TRP A 58 -0.28 1.77 5.06
CA TRP A 58 0.11 0.63 4.25
C TRP A 58 1.50 0.83 3.65
N ARG A 59 2.27 -0.25 3.56
CA ARG A 59 3.54 -0.29 2.85
C ARG A 59 3.35 -0.85 1.45
N VAL A 60 3.65 -0.03 0.43
CA VAL A 60 3.46 -0.36 -0.98
C VAL A 60 4.81 -0.48 -1.65
N THR A 61 5.09 -1.60 -2.31
CA THR A 61 6.27 -1.75 -3.16
C THR A 61 5.87 -1.62 -4.62
N VAL A 62 6.56 -0.77 -5.37
CA VAL A 62 6.41 -0.69 -6.83
C VAL A 62 7.59 -1.41 -7.47
N ALA A 63 7.29 -2.38 -8.32
CA ALA A 63 8.28 -3.18 -9.02
C ALA A 63 8.08 -3.12 -10.54
N HIS A 64 9.17 -3.26 -11.28
CA HIS A 64 9.15 -3.42 -12.72
C HIS A 64 9.59 -4.83 -13.09
N LEU A 65 8.95 -5.39 -14.12
CA LEU A 65 9.40 -6.61 -14.74
C LEU A 65 10.53 -6.28 -15.72
N THR A 66 11.68 -6.91 -15.52
CA THR A 66 12.86 -6.82 -16.39
C THR A 66 13.14 -8.19 -17.02
N PRO A 67 14.01 -8.28 -18.04
CA PRO A 67 14.45 -9.57 -18.57
C PRO A 67 15.03 -10.52 -17.50
N ASN A 68 15.57 -9.95 -16.41
CA ASN A 68 16.15 -10.69 -15.29
C ASN A 68 15.14 -10.97 -14.16
N GLY A 69 13.86 -10.69 -14.38
CA GLY A 69 12.78 -10.89 -13.41
C GLY A 69 12.26 -9.60 -12.77
N LEU A 70 11.49 -9.76 -11.70
CA LEU A 70 10.84 -8.67 -10.99
C LEU A 70 11.84 -7.90 -10.12
N HIS A 71 11.92 -6.58 -10.31
CA HIS A 71 12.82 -5.71 -9.57
C HIS A 71 12.04 -4.59 -8.87
N ALA A 72 12.12 -4.55 -7.53
CA ALA A 72 11.55 -3.46 -6.75
C ALA A 72 12.29 -2.15 -7.05
N THR A 73 11.55 -1.10 -7.39
CA THR A 73 12.12 0.21 -7.76
C THR A 73 11.90 1.26 -6.70
N THR A 74 10.76 1.20 -6.01
CA THR A 74 10.48 2.09 -4.88
C THR A 74 9.58 1.40 -3.87
N THR A 75 9.65 1.90 -2.64
CA THR A 75 8.77 1.50 -1.54
C THR A 75 8.20 2.76 -0.92
N LEU A 76 6.88 2.80 -0.79
CA LEU A 76 6.12 3.91 -0.28
C LEU A 76 5.37 3.50 0.99
N THR A 77 5.08 4.49 1.83
CA THR A 77 4.13 4.35 2.93
C THR A 77 2.96 5.27 2.63
N ILE A 78 1.76 4.70 2.52
CA ILE A 78 0.52 5.43 2.22
C ILE A 78 -0.44 5.35 3.42
N PRO A 79 -1.25 6.38 3.68
CA PRO A 79 -2.27 6.31 4.73
C PRO A 79 -3.35 5.27 4.38
N GLN A 80 -3.90 4.60 5.39
CA GLN A 80 -5.16 3.88 5.24
C GLN A 80 -6.29 4.90 5.12
N SER A 81 -7.05 4.86 4.01
CA SER A 81 -8.27 5.67 3.88
C SER A 81 -9.27 5.27 4.97
N LEU A 82 -9.68 6.21 5.83
CA LEU A 82 -10.86 6.01 6.65
C LEU A 82 -12.11 6.03 5.75
N PRO A 83 -13.14 5.22 6.04
CA PRO A 83 -14.44 5.39 5.39
C PRO A 83 -14.88 6.84 5.59
N GLN A 84 -15.16 7.56 4.50
CA GLN A 84 -15.76 8.89 4.62
C GLN A 84 -17.15 8.70 5.22
N THR A 85 -17.31 9.08 6.48
CA THR A 85 -18.64 9.24 7.09
C THR A 85 -19.29 10.42 6.39
N VAL A 86 -20.26 10.13 5.53
CA VAL A 86 -21.24 11.10 5.01
C VAL A 86 -22.16 11.60 6.12
#